data_AF-A0A935S031-F1
#
_entry.id   AF-A0A935S031-F1
#
_cell.length_a   1.000
_cell.length_b   1.000
_cell.length_c   1.000
_cell.angle_alpha   90.00
_cell.angle_beta   90.00
_cell.angle_gamma   90.00
#
_symmetry.space_group_name_H-M   'P 1'
#
loop_
_entity.id
_entity.type
_entity.pdbx_description
1 polymer ?
#
loop_
_entity_poly.entity_id
_entity_poly.type
_entity_poly.pdbx_seq_one_letter_code
_entity_poly.pdbx_strand_id
1 'polypeptide(L)'
;MDTIENILAIGPWFLISGLANAGWIIAWHYEIIVLSLMIMLVLLYSLIRIYLTLHAGRPHTSVDNFLILLPFSVYLGWISVATIANVTTLLVSTGWQGGGIATHYWAIILIVIATTLGILMIFRKQDIAFALVIIWALYGIYSKQVATLGDESQSVAIVARYAFTLLSIYSILSLIGKKSYFFSVKNKQLLA
;
A
#
# COMPACT_ATOMS: atom_id res chain seq x y z
N MET A 1 -0.62 -12.45 -25.47
CA MET A 1 -1.64 -11.42 -25.24
C MET A 1 -0.99 -10.08 -25.52
N ASP A 2 -1.45 -9.38 -26.55
CA ASP A 2 -0.81 -8.17 -27.03
C ASP A 2 -0.90 -7.03 -26.01
N THR A 3 0.05 -6.10 -26.06
CA THR A 3 0.12 -4.94 -25.15
C THR A 3 -1.19 -4.14 -25.16
N ILE A 4 -1.85 -4.05 -26.31
CA ILE A 4 -3.13 -3.35 -26.52
C ILE A 4 -4.28 -4.06 -25.79
N GLU A 5 -4.35 -5.39 -25.85
CA GLU A 5 -5.41 -6.17 -25.22
C GLU A 5 -5.40 -6.05 -23.69
N ASN A 6 -4.19 -6.01 -23.10
CA ASN A 6 -4.01 -5.73 -21.68
C ASN A 6 -4.45 -4.31 -21.27
N ILE A 7 -4.20 -3.31 -22.12
CA ILE A 7 -4.58 -1.92 -21.85
C ILE A 7 -6.11 -1.76 -21.94
N LEU A 8 -6.74 -2.40 -22.93
CA LEU A 8 -8.19 -2.41 -23.06
C LEU A 8 -8.87 -3.12 -21.88
N ALA A 9 -8.27 -4.21 -21.38
CA ALA A 9 -8.79 -4.95 -20.23
C ALA A 9 -8.82 -4.14 -18.93
N ILE A 10 -7.89 -3.19 -18.74
CA ILE A 10 -7.87 -2.32 -17.55
C ILE A 10 -8.76 -1.07 -17.71
N GLY A 11 -9.12 -0.69 -18.94
CA GLY A 11 -9.86 0.55 -19.23
C GLY A 11 -11.13 0.75 -18.39
N PRO A 12 -12.04 -0.25 -18.31
CA PRO A 12 -13.24 -0.13 -17.48
C PRO A 12 -12.93 0.05 -15.99
N TRP A 13 -11.96 -0.69 -15.47
CA TRP A 13 -11.54 -0.57 -14.07
C TRP A 13 -10.89 0.79 -13.79
N PHE A 14 -10.11 1.31 -14.75
CA PHE A 14 -9.50 2.63 -14.64
C PHE A 14 -10.57 3.73 -14.59
N LEU A 15 -11.59 3.66 -15.44
CA LEU A 15 -12.73 4.58 -15.42
C LEU A 15 -13.49 4.51 -14.09
N ILE A 16 -13.78 3.31 -13.59
CA ILE A 16 -14.39 3.11 -12.27
C ILE A 16 -13.51 3.73 -11.17
N SER A 17 -12.19 3.52 -11.22
CA SER A 17 -11.26 4.08 -10.24
C SER A 17 -11.26 5.61 -10.27
N GLY A 18 -11.30 6.23 -11.45
CA GLY A 18 -11.36 7.69 -11.58
C GLY A 18 -12.64 8.29 -11.02
N LEU A 19 -13.79 7.68 -11.34
CA LEU A 19 -15.09 8.11 -10.82
C LEU A 19 -15.21 7.90 -9.31
N ALA A 20 -14.77 6.75 -8.81
CA ALA A 20 -14.75 6.46 -7.38
C ALA A 20 -13.81 7.42 -6.64
N ASN A 21 -12.64 7.74 -7.19
CA ASN A 21 -11.73 8.71 -6.58
C ASN A 21 -12.34 10.12 -6.50
N ALA A 22 -12.98 10.59 -7.57
CA ALA A 22 -13.69 11.88 -7.55
C ALA A 22 -14.83 11.89 -6.52
N GLY A 23 -15.65 10.82 -6.50
CA GLY A 23 -16.73 10.67 -5.54
C GLY A 23 -16.24 10.58 -4.10
N TRP A 24 -15.12 9.90 -3.87
CA TRP A 24 -14.51 9.77 -2.54
C TRP A 24 -14.07 11.13 -1.98
N ILE A 25 -13.43 11.97 -2.80
CA ILE A 25 -13.01 13.33 -2.38
C ILE A 25 -14.23 14.12 -1.90
N ILE A 26 -15.34 14.08 -2.64
CA ILE A 26 -16.58 14.77 -2.26
C ILE A 26 -17.13 14.19 -0.96
N ALA A 27 -17.29 12.86 -0.87
CA ALA A 27 -17.82 12.20 0.32
C ALA A 27 -16.97 12.45 1.58
N TRP A 28 -15.64 12.44 1.44
CA TRP A 28 -14.71 12.75 2.52
C TRP A 28 -14.79 14.23 2.93
N HIS A 29 -14.88 15.15 1.97
CA HIS A 29 -14.96 16.59 2.24
C HIS A 29 -16.24 16.99 2.99
N TYR A 30 -17.36 16.34 2.68
CA TYR A 30 -18.63 16.54 3.41
C TYR A 30 -18.77 15.64 4.66
N GLU A 31 -17.70 14.94 5.06
CA GLU A 31 -17.68 14.05 6.22
C GLU A 31 -18.81 12.98 6.19
N ILE A 32 -19.21 12.53 4.99
CA ILE A 32 -20.18 11.44 4.83
C ILE A 32 -19.43 10.11 4.94
N ILE A 33 -19.02 9.78 6.17
CA ILE A 33 -17.99 8.75 6.44
C ILE A 33 -18.36 7.36 5.90
N VAL A 34 -19.61 6.91 6.10
CA VAL A 34 -20.07 5.60 5.62
C VAL A 34 -20.00 5.52 4.10
N LEU A 35 -20.48 6.56 3.40
CA LEU A 35 -20.40 6.63 1.95
C LEU A 35 -18.95 6.69 1.46
N SER A 36 -18.11 7.47 2.15
CA SER A 36 -16.68 7.58 1.87
C SER A 36 -16.00 6.21 1.91
N LEU A 37 -16.27 5.40 2.94
CA LEU A 37 -15.73 4.04 3.03
C LEU A 37 -16.26 3.13 1.92
N MET A 38 -17.56 3.17 1.60
CA MET A 38 -18.11 2.35 0.51
C MET A 38 -17.45 2.67 -0.83
N ILE A 39 -17.27 3.96 -1.15
CA ILE A 39 -16.58 4.40 -2.37
C ILE A 39 -15.09 4.00 -2.34
N MET A 40 -14.43 4.13 -1.18
CA MET A 40 -13.03 3.72 -0.99
C MET A 40 -12.84 2.22 -1.25
N LEU A 41 -13.79 1.36 -0.85
CA LEU A 41 -13.73 -0.07 -1.14
C LEU A 41 -13.91 -0.38 -2.63
N VAL A 42 -14.79 0.33 -3.33
CA VAL A 42 -14.93 0.22 -4.79
C VAL A 42 -13.64 0.64 -5.49
N LEU A 43 -13.03 1.76 -5.04
CA LEU A 43 -11.76 2.24 -5.55
C LEU A 43 -10.63 1.22 -5.32
N LEU A 44 -10.48 0.72 -4.10
CA LEU A 44 -9.49 -0.29 -3.75
C LEU A 44 -9.66 -1.55 -4.61
N TYR A 45 -10.88 -2.06 -4.73
CA TYR A 45 -11.17 -3.24 -5.54
C TYR A 45 -10.81 -3.01 -7.02
N SER A 46 -11.17 -1.87 -7.58
CA SER A 46 -10.83 -1.51 -8.97
C SER A 46 -9.31 -1.47 -9.19
N LEU A 47 -8.55 -0.92 -8.25
CA LEU A 47 -7.08 -0.88 -8.32
C LEU A 47 -6.44 -2.25 -8.19
N ILE A 48 -6.97 -3.12 -7.32
CA ILE A 48 -6.51 -4.52 -7.23
C ILE A 48 -6.72 -5.22 -8.58
N ARG A 49 -7.86 -5.02 -9.24
CA ARG A 49 -8.13 -5.60 -10.56
C ARG A 49 -7.17 -5.10 -11.63
N ILE A 50 -6.90 -3.80 -11.68
CA ILE A 50 -5.90 -3.22 -12.59
C ILE A 50 -4.53 -3.81 -12.32
N TYR A 51 -4.11 -3.81 -11.05
CA TYR A 51 -2.82 -4.30 -10.61
C TYR A 51 -2.60 -5.77 -10.99
N LEU A 52 -3.55 -6.65 -10.68
CA LEU A 52 -3.44 -8.08 -11.01
C LEU A 52 -3.41 -8.34 -12.51
N THR A 53 -4.20 -7.59 -13.28
CA THR A 53 -4.23 -7.72 -14.75
C THR A 53 -2.89 -7.31 -15.36
N LEU A 54 -2.34 -6.17 -14.93
CA LEU A 54 -1.03 -5.69 -15.39
C LEU A 54 0.12 -6.61 -14.97
N HIS A 55 0.04 -7.20 -13.78
CA HIS A 55 1.08 -8.08 -13.25
C HIS A 55 1.05 -9.49 -13.87
N ALA A 56 -0.11 -9.98 -14.30
CA ALA A 56 -0.24 -11.29 -14.94
C ALA A 56 0.19 -11.30 -16.41
N GLY A 57 0.07 -10.17 -17.10
CA GLY A 57 0.19 -10.11 -18.56
C GLY A 57 1.59 -9.91 -19.12
N ARG A 58 2.66 -9.77 -18.31
CA ARG A 58 3.96 -9.27 -18.82
C ARG A 58 5.20 -9.87 -18.17
N PRO A 59 6.29 -10.12 -18.94
CA PRO A 59 7.59 -10.42 -18.36
C PRO A 59 8.11 -9.21 -17.58
N HIS A 60 8.60 -9.47 -16.36
CA HIS A 60 9.04 -8.48 -15.36
C HIS A 60 10.27 -7.62 -15.77
N THR A 61 10.71 -7.69 -17.03
CA THR A 61 12.08 -7.34 -17.45
C THR A 61 12.19 -6.11 -18.35
N SER A 62 11.12 -5.62 -18.97
CA SER A 62 11.18 -4.41 -19.78
C SER A 62 10.96 -3.16 -18.92
N VAL A 63 11.82 -2.14 -19.10
CA VAL A 63 11.71 -0.83 -18.42
C VAL A 63 10.30 -0.24 -18.59
N ASP A 64 9.71 -0.39 -19.78
CA ASP A 64 8.35 0.05 -20.09
C ASP A 64 7.27 -0.57 -19.19
N ASN A 65 7.44 -1.84 -18.80
CA ASN A 65 6.51 -2.51 -17.90
C ASN A 65 6.60 -1.98 -16.48
N PHE A 66 7.81 -1.64 -16.04
CA PHE A 66 8.03 -1.01 -14.75
C PHE A 66 7.38 0.37 -14.70
N LEU A 67 7.57 1.20 -15.73
CA LEU A 67 6.97 2.53 -15.81
C LEU A 67 5.43 2.52 -15.81
N ILE A 68 4.81 1.49 -16.39
CA ILE A 68 3.34 1.35 -16.39
C ILE A 68 2.84 0.83 -15.04
N LEU A 69 3.52 -0.15 -14.42
CA LEU A 69 3.08 -0.74 -13.16
C LEU A 69 3.32 0.18 -11.96
N LEU A 70 4.40 0.96 -11.98
CA LEU A 70 4.82 1.86 -10.90
C LEU A 70 3.70 2.78 -10.39
N PRO A 71 3.00 3.57 -11.23
CA PRO A 71 1.94 4.46 -10.77
C PRO A 71 0.78 3.71 -10.11
N PHE A 72 0.37 2.56 -10.67
CA PHE A 72 -0.70 1.75 -10.08
C PHE A 72 -0.29 1.07 -8.77
N SER A 73 0.97 0.67 -8.66
CA SER A 73 1.52 0.13 -7.41
C SER A 73 1.52 1.19 -6.29
N VAL A 74 2.03 2.39 -6.58
CA VAL A 74 2.02 3.51 -5.64
C VAL A 74 0.58 3.86 -5.26
N TYR A 75 -0.32 3.92 -6.24
CA TYR A 75 -1.71 4.27 -6.00
C TYR A 75 -2.44 3.22 -5.16
N LEU A 76 -2.23 1.94 -5.43
CA LEU A 76 -2.78 0.85 -4.62
C LEU A 76 -2.24 0.89 -3.17
N GLY A 77 -0.95 1.20 -2.99
CA GLY A 77 -0.35 1.44 -1.68
C GLY A 77 -1.04 2.58 -0.93
N TRP A 78 -1.24 3.70 -1.59
CA TRP A 78 -1.90 4.87 -1.02
C TRP A 78 -3.33 4.58 -0.60
N ILE A 79 -4.12 3.97 -1.49
CA ILE A 79 -5.52 3.63 -1.22
C ILE A 79 -5.64 2.56 -0.12
N SER A 80 -4.67 1.67 0.03
CA SER A 80 -4.63 0.72 1.15
C SER A 80 -4.50 1.45 2.49
N VAL A 81 -3.59 2.43 2.59
CA VAL A 81 -3.44 3.27 3.80
C VAL A 81 -4.69 4.13 4.03
N ALA A 82 -5.23 4.73 2.98
CA ALA A 82 -6.45 5.53 3.07
C ALA A 82 -7.66 4.70 3.52
N THR A 83 -7.76 3.44 3.10
CA THR A 83 -8.81 2.52 3.55
C THR A 83 -8.71 2.25 5.04
N ILE A 84 -7.49 2.00 5.56
CA ILE A 84 -7.25 1.83 7.00
C ILE A 84 -7.69 3.09 7.77
N ALA A 85 -7.33 4.27 7.27
CA ALA A 85 -7.74 5.54 7.87
C ALA A 85 -9.27 5.71 7.84
N ASN A 86 -9.94 5.42 6.72
CA ASN A 86 -11.40 5.53 6.59
C ASN A 86 -12.14 4.61 7.56
N VAL A 87 -11.69 3.35 7.69
CA VAL A 87 -12.26 2.41 8.66
C VAL A 87 -12.08 2.92 10.09
N THR A 88 -10.89 3.44 10.41
CA THR A 88 -10.60 4.00 11.74
C THR A 88 -11.50 5.20 12.04
N THR A 89 -11.64 6.12 11.09
CA THR A 89 -12.54 7.29 11.22
C THR A 89 -13.99 6.87 11.42
N LEU A 90 -14.48 5.88 10.66
CA LEU A 90 -15.84 5.36 10.84
C LEU A 90 -16.04 4.82 12.25
N LEU A 91 -15.13 3.97 12.73
CA LEU A 91 -15.22 3.39 14.07
C LEU A 91 -15.27 4.48 15.14
N VAL A 92 -14.35 5.44 15.08
CA VAL A 92 -14.31 6.58 16.02
C VAL A 92 -15.59 7.42 15.94
N SER A 93 -16.13 7.68 14.74
CA SER A 93 -17.36 8.47 14.56
C SER A 93 -18.61 7.80 15.15
N THR A 94 -18.63 6.47 15.23
CA THR A 94 -19.72 5.72 15.88
C THR A 94 -19.62 5.69 17.40
N GLY A 95 -18.62 6.37 17.98
CA GLY A 95 -18.37 6.42 19.42
C GLY A 95 -17.67 5.16 19.96
N TRP A 96 -17.10 4.34 19.09
CA TRP A 96 -16.41 3.12 19.52
C TRP A 96 -15.15 3.44 20.33
N GLN A 97 -15.14 3.00 21.59
CA GLN A 97 -14.05 3.24 22.55
C GLN A 97 -13.00 2.12 22.53
N GLY A 98 -12.76 1.50 21.36
CA GLY A 98 -11.74 0.45 21.22
C GLY A 98 -12.11 -0.91 21.83
N GLY A 99 -13.39 -1.17 22.11
CA GLY A 99 -13.86 -2.50 22.55
C GLY A 99 -13.23 -3.01 23.85
N GLY A 100 -12.87 -2.09 24.77
CA GLY A 100 -12.19 -2.41 26.03
C GLY A 100 -10.66 -2.41 25.93
N ILE A 101 -10.10 -2.15 24.75
CA ILE A 101 -8.66 -1.97 24.52
C ILE A 101 -8.37 -0.47 24.37
N ALA A 102 -7.31 0.00 25.03
CA ALA A 102 -6.92 1.41 24.95
C ALA A 102 -6.54 1.84 23.51
N THR A 103 -6.81 3.11 23.18
CA THR A 103 -6.66 3.66 21.82
C THR A 103 -5.25 3.52 21.24
N HIS A 104 -4.20 3.62 22.07
CA HIS A 104 -2.83 3.45 21.59
C HIS A 104 -2.52 2.01 21.13
N TYR A 105 -3.12 0.99 21.73
CA TYR A 105 -3.00 -0.39 21.25
C TYR A 105 -3.69 -0.59 19.90
N TRP A 106 -4.82 0.10 19.65
CA TRP A 106 -5.43 0.11 18.31
C TRP A 106 -4.49 0.71 17.27
N ALA A 107 -3.83 1.82 17.57
CA ALA A 107 -2.82 2.39 16.68
C ALA A 107 -1.68 1.39 16.38
N ILE A 108 -1.22 0.65 17.41
CA ILE A 108 -0.22 -0.41 17.24
C ILE A 108 -0.73 -1.55 16.33
N ILE A 109 -1.97 -2.00 16.51
CA ILE A 109 -2.58 -3.03 15.65
C ILE A 109 -2.62 -2.55 14.19
N LEU A 110 -3.02 -1.30 13.95
CA LEU A 110 -3.07 -0.74 12.60
C LEU A 110 -1.68 -0.62 11.96
N ILE A 111 -0.65 -0.26 12.73
CA ILE A 111 0.75 -0.29 12.28
C ILE A 111 1.14 -1.71 11.85
N VAL A 112 0.84 -2.72 12.68
CA VAL A 112 1.17 -4.12 12.38
C VAL A 112 0.46 -4.61 11.11
N ILE A 113 -0.82 -4.26 10.92
CA ILE A 113 -1.58 -4.57 9.70
C ILE A 113 -0.91 -3.93 8.47
N ALA A 114 -0.59 -2.63 8.54
CA ALA A 114 0.05 -1.92 7.44
C ALA A 114 1.43 -2.51 7.08
N THR A 115 2.26 -2.80 8.09
CA THR A 115 3.57 -3.43 7.89
C THR A 115 3.43 -4.83 7.27
N THR A 116 2.47 -5.63 7.74
CA THR A 116 2.20 -6.96 7.20
C THR A 116 1.81 -6.89 5.72
N LEU A 117 0.95 -5.93 5.34
CA LEU A 117 0.61 -5.69 3.93
C LEU A 117 1.85 -5.33 3.10
N GLY A 118 2.72 -4.46 3.59
CA GLY A 118 3.98 -4.11 2.93
C GLY A 118 4.90 -5.32 2.72
N ILE A 119 5.08 -6.15 3.77
CA ILE A 119 5.87 -7.38 3.70
C ILE A 119 5.28 -8.36 2.68
N LEU A 120 3.96 -8.58 2.71
CA LEU A 120 3.28 -9.49 1.79
C LEU A 120 3.41 -9.04 0.33
N MET A 121 3.35 -7.74 0.06
CA MET A 121 3.51 -7.19 -1.29
C MET A 121 4.94 -7.36 -1.81
N ILE A 122 5.96 -7.15 -0.98
CA ILE A 122 7.34 -7.46 -1.36
C ILE A 122 7.52 -8.98 -1.56
N PHE A 123 7.03 -9.80 -0.64
CA PHE A 123 7.25 -11.25 -0.66
C PHE A 123 6.55 -11.93 -1.84
N ARG A 124 5.28 -11.61 -2.11
CA ARG A 124 4.48 -12.29 -3.14
C ARG A 124 4.56 -11.65 -4.51
N LYS A 125 4.80 -10.35 -4.59
CA LYS A 125 4.75 -9.57 -5.84
C LYS A 125 6.03 -8.83 -6.15
N GLN A 126 7.04 -8.90 -5.28
CA GLN A 126 8.30 -8.15 -5.41
C GLN A 126 8.07 -6.65 -5.63
N ASP A 127 7.00 -6.13 -5.02
CA ASP A 127 6.55 -4.76 -5.25
C ASP A 127 7.07 -3.81 -4.19
N ILE A 128 8.22 -3.21 -4.49
CA ILE A 128 8.89 -2.28 -3.59
C ILE A 128 8.21 -0.91 -3.62
N ALA A 129 7.59 -0.53 -4.74
CA ALA A 129 6.94 0.77 -4.85
C ALA A 129 5.73 0.87 -3.90
N PHE A 130 4.94 -0.20 -3.82
CA PHE A 130 3.87 -0.32 -2.82
C PHE A 130 4.43 -0.19 -1.40
N ALA A 131 5.51 -0.93 -1.11
CA ALA A 131 6.12 -0.91 0.22
C ALA A 131 6.69 0.46 0.60
N LEU A 132 7.24 1.22 -0.35
CA LEU A 132 7.70 2.59 -0.11
C LEU A 132 6.58 3.51 0.35
N VAL A 133 5.35 3.34 -0.16
CA VAL A 133 4.19 4.09 0.32
C VAL A 133 3.84 3.72 1.77
N ILE A 134 3.92 2.44 2.12
CA ILE A 134 3.74 1.98 3.51
C ILE A 134 4.83 2.55 4.42
N ILE A 135 6.10 2.53 3.98
CA ILE A 135 7.23 3.12 4.70
C ILE A 135 6.98 4.62 4.95
N TRP A 136 6.53 5.35 3.92
CA TRP A 136 6.17 6.77 4.06
C TRP A 136 5.04 6.98 5.08
N ALA A 137 4.00 6.15 5.05
CA ALA A 137 2.90 6.24 6.01
C ALA A 137 3.35 5.95 7.45
N LEU A 138 4.19 4.93 7.65
CA LEU A 138 4.78 4.59 8.95
C LEU A 138 5.64 5.74 9.50
N TYR A 139 6.41 6.39 8.62
CA TYR A 139 7.18 7.58 8.98
C TYR A 139 6.28 8.74 9.42
N GLY A 140 5.16 8.98 8.72
CA GLY A 140 4.17 9.99 9.10
C GLY A 140 3.53 9.72 10.47
N ILE A 141 3.26 8.45 10.79
CA ILE A 141 2.78 8.05 12.12
C ILE A 141 3.86 8.33 13.17
N TYR A 142 5.09 7.88 12.92
CA TYR A 142 6.22 8.10 13.82
C TYR A 142 6.45 9.59 14.12
N SER A 143 6.51 10.43 13.09
CA SER A 143 6.78 11.87 13.25
C SER A 143 5.71 12.58 14.08
N LYS A 144 4.44 12.22 13.88
CA LYS A 144 3.32 12.76 14.68
C LYS A 144 3.38 12.31 16.14
N GLN A 145 3.72 11.04 16.39
CA GLN A 145 3.73 10.49 17.75
C GLN A 145 4.91 10.98 18.58
N VAL A 146 6.09 11.16 17.98
CA VAL A 146 7.26 11.74 18.68
C VAL A 146 7.04 13.20 19.05
N ALA A 147 6.29 13.95 18.24
CA ALA A 147 5.94 15.33 18.54
C ALA A 147 4.90 15.47 19.68
N THR A 148 4.21 14.38 20.05
CA THR A 148 3.17 14.38 21.08
C THR A 148 3.77 13.92 22.41
N LEU A 149 3.63 14.73 23.46
CA LEU A 149 4.13 14.41 24.80
C LEU A 149 3.14 13.48 25.53
N GLY A 150 3.60 12.29 25.90
CA GLY A 150 2.85 11.33 26.71
C GLY A 150 3.36 9.89 26.55
N ASP A 151 3.31 9.10 27.63
CA ASP A 151 3.85 7.73 27.65
C ASP A 151 3.17 6.82 26.62
N GLU A 152 1.86 7.00 26.41
CA GLU A 152 1.10 6.25 25.40
C GLU A 152 1.57 6.55 23.97
N SER A 153 1.83 7.82 23.65
CA SER A 153 2.35 8.24 22.34
C SER A 153 3.76 7.71 22.08
N GLN A 154 4.60 7.62 23.12
CA GLN A 154 5.94 7.03 23.00
C GLN A 154 5.89 5.55 22.62
N SER A 155 4.95 4.78 23.18
CA SER A 155 4.79 3.36 22.84
C SER A 155 4.48 3.17 21.34
N VAL A 156 3.56 3.97 20.79
CA VAL A 156 3.19 3.95 19.37
C VAL A 156 4.37 4.40 18.50
N ALA A 157 5.09 5.45 18.90
CA ALA A 157 6.27 5.94 18.19
C ALA A 157 7.36 4.86 18.07
N ILE A 158 7.65 4.15 19.16
CA ILE A 158 8.66 3.08 19.18
C ILE A 158 8.27 1.96 18.21
N VAL A 159 7.01 1.52 18.25
CA VAL A 159 6.51 0.48 17.33
C VAL A 159 6.57 0.95 15.88
N ALA A 160 6.11 2.18 15.59
CA ALA A 160 6.18 2.76 14.26
C ALA A 160 7.62 2.82 13.72
N ARG A 161 8.58 3.17 14.58
CA ARG A 161 10.01 3.19 14.23
C ARG A 161 10.52 1.79 13.87
N TYR A 162 10.24 0.78 14.69
CA TYR A 162 10.67 -0.60 14.40
C TYR A 162 10.01 -1.17 13.14
N ALA A 163 8.72 -0.89 12.94
CA ALA A 163 8.00 -1.25 11.73
C ALA A 163 8.61 -0.62 10.48
N PHE A 164 8.91 0.69 10.56
CA PHE A 164 9.58 1.44 9.50
C PHE A 164 10.96 0.86 9.16
N THR A 165 11.81 0.61 10.16
CA THR A 165 13.16 0.10 9.94
C THR A 165 13.14 -1.33 9.40
N LEU A 166 12.29 -2.20 9.95
CA LEU A 166 12.11 -3.57 9.47
C LEU A 166 11.72 -3.60 7.99
N LEU A 167 10.69 -2.84 7.62
CA LEU A 167 10.18 -2.83 6.24
C LEU A 167 11.19 -2.20 5.27
N SER A 168 11.94 -1.19 5.72
CA SER A 168 13.02 -0.58 4.94
C SER A 168 14.16 -1.57 4.67
N ILE A 169 14.63 -2.29 5.71
CA ILE A 169 15.66 -3.31 5.57
C ILE A 169 15.19 -4.42 4.62
N TYR A 170 13.96 -4.92 4.81
CA TYR A 170 13.41 -5.97 3.96
C TYR A 170 13.31 -5.52 2.48
N SER A 171 12.91 -4.27 2.24
CA SER A 171 12.88 -3.68 0.90
C SER A 171 14.27 -3.63 0.25
N ILE A 172 15.30 -3.23 1.01
CA ILE A 172 16.69 -3.18 0.54
C ILE A 172 17.23 -4.59 0.24
N LEU A 173 17.00 -5.55 1.14
CA LEU A 173 17.44 -6.93 0.93
C LEU A 173 16.79 -7.57 -0.30
N SER A 174 15.49 -7.30 -0.51
CA SER A 174 14.76 -7.74 -1.71
C SER A 174 15.36 -7.19 -3.01
N LEU A 175 15.77 -5.91 -3.01
CA LEU A 175 16.47 -5.28 -4.14
C LEU A 175 17.82 -5.95 -4.45
N ILE A 176 18.60 -6.24 -3.41
CA ILE A 176 19.92 -6.89 -3.56
C ILE A 176 19.76 -8.33 -4.06
N GLY A 177 18.81 -9.08 -3.50
CA GLY A 177 18.51 -10.46 -3.92
C GLY A 177 18.11 -10.55 -5.40
N LYS A 178 17.31 -9.58 -5.89
CA LYS A 178 16.92 -9.48 -7.30
C LYS A 178 18.13 -9.30 -8.22
N LYS A 179 19.10 -8.46 -7.81
CA LYS A 179 20.34 -8.20 -8.57
C LYS A 179 21.26 -9.42 -8.62
N SER A 180 21.38 -10.17 -7.51
CA SER A 180 22.22 -11.37 -7.42
C SER A 180 21.72 -12.52 -8.29
N TYR A 181 20.41 -12.81 -8.25
CA TYR A 181 19.79 -13.81 -9.13
C TYR A 181 19.98 -13.47 -10.62
N PHE A 182 19.77 -12.21 -10.98
CA PHE A 182 19.93 -11.73 -12.35
C PHE A 182 21.37 -11.89 -12.88
N PHE A 183 22.37 -11.56 -12.06
CA PHE A 183 23.78 -11.72 -12.45
C PHE A 183 24.16 -13.18 -12.67
N SER A 184 23.64 -14.10 -11.84
CA SER A 184 23.92 -15.54 -11.97
C SER A 184 23.31 -16.16 -13.24
N VAL A 185 22.11 -15.74 -13.65
CA VAL A 185 21.45 -16.27 -14.86
C VAL A 185 22.11 -15.74 -16.13
N LYS A 186 22.43 -14.43 -16.17
CA LYS A 186 23.10 -13.82 -17.32
C LYS A 186 24.50 -14.42 -17.55
N ASN A 187 25.25 -14.71 -16.48
CA ASN A 187 26.57 -15.34 -16.61
C ASN A 187 26.50 -16.78 -17.16
N LYS A 188 25.45 -17.54 -16.82
CA LYS A 188 25.24 -18.89 -17.38
C LYS A 188 24.92 -18.88 -18.88
N GLN A 189 24.26 -17.84 -19.39
CA GLN A 189 23.95 -17.70 -20.82
C GLN A 189 25.12 -17.18 -21.66
N LEU A 190 26.11 -16.51 -21.06
CA LEU A 190 27.32 -16.04 -21.74
C LEU A 190 28.41 -17.12 -21.84
N LEU A 191 28.28 -18.20 -21.08
CA LEU A 191 29.22 -19.32 -21.02
C LEU A 191 28.73 -20.58 -21.76
N ALA A 192 27.58 -20.49 -22.43
CA ALA A 192 26.97 -21.55 -23.25
C ALA A 192 26.96 -21.12 -24.72
#